data_AF-A0A502FSC2-F1
#
_entry.id   AF-A0A502FSC2-F1
#
_cell.length_a   1.000
_cell.length_b   1.000
_cell.length_c   1.000
_cell.angle_alpha   90.00
_cell.angle_beta   90.00
_cell.angle_gamma   90.00
#
_symmetry.space_group_name_H-M   'P 1'
#
loop_
_entity.id
_entity.type
_entity.pdbx_description
1 polymer ?
#
loop_
_entity_poly.entity_id
_entity_poly.type
_entity_poly.pdbx_seq_one_letter_code
_entity_poly.pdbx_strand_id
1 'polypeptide(L)' 'MNDLANSQGCTSLEEGTRVGRYVTVRDTNGVLHAVAASAVAAICETEDGALLMLPGGRMVQVEHSLRTVLSWLEVGVR' A
#
# COMPACT_ATOMS: atom_id res chain seq x y z
N MET A 1 40.23 11.99 -11.18
CA MET A 1 40.02 11.00 -10.11
C MET A 1 38.60 11.24 -9.61
N ASN A 2 37.53 10.79 -10.28
CA ASN A 2 37.08 9.40 -10.51
C ASN A 2 37.27 8.50 -9.29
N ASP A 3 36.17 8.27 -8.56
CA ASP A 3 35.60 6.97 -8.16
C ASP A 3 34.23 7.27 -7.47
N LEU A 4 33.08 7.13 -8.16
CA LEU A 4 32.27 5.92 -8.37
C LEU A 4 31.62 5.35 -7.10
N ALA A 5 30.30 5.58 -6.96
CA ALA A 5 29.26 4.58 -6.64
C ALA A 5 27.96 5.31 -6.22
N ASN A 6 27.10 5.69 -7.16
CA ASN A 6 25.97 4.85 -7.55
C ASN A 6 24.97 4.58 -6.39
N SER A 7 24.38 5.62 -5.80
CA SER A 7 23.05 5.47 -5.20
C SER A 7 22.02 5.47 -6.32
N GLN A 8 21.92 4.32 -7.01
CA GLN A 8 20.84 4.07 -7.96
C GLN A 8 19.51 4.45 -7.31
N GLY A 9 18.73 5.23 -8.06
CA GLY A 9 17.58 5.98 -7.57
C GLY A 9 16.70 5.14 -6.66
N CYS A 10 16.61 5.56 -5.39
CA CYS A 10 15.46 5.25 -4.57
C CYS A 10 14.30 6.05 -5.15
N THR A 11 13.67 5.55 -6.21
CA THR A 11 12.36 6.03 -6.65
C THR A 11 11.47 5.97 -5.42
N SER A 12 11.05 7.13 -4.92
CA SER A 12 10.13 7.21 -3.78
C SER A 12 8.94 6.32 -4.10
N LEU A 13 8.71 5.29 -3.29
CA LEU A 13 7.58 4.40 -3.48
C LEU A 13 6.29 5.22 -3.36
N GLU A 14 5.57 5.35 -4.47
CA GLU A 14 4.27 6.01 -4.50
C GLU A 14 3.21 5.09 -3.90
N GLU A 15 2.17 5.66 -3.33
CA GLU A 15 1.00 4.90 -2.88
C GLU A 15 0.30 4.19 -4.05
N GLY A 16 -0.27 3.01 -3.81
CA GLY A 16 -0.89 2.17 -4.83
C GLY A 16 0.11 1.40 -5.71
N THR A 17 1.42 1.63 -5.53
CA THR A 17 2.47 0.93 -6.29
C THR A 17 2.57 -0.53 -5.86
N ARG A 18 2.61 -1.43 -6.84
CA ARG A 18 2.82 -2.86 -6.61
C ARG A 18 4.30 -3.20 -6.67
N VAL A 19 4.81 -3.83 -5.61
CA VAL A 19 6.18 -4.34 -5.50
C VAL A 19 6.12 -5.84 -5.17
N GLY A 20 6.22 -6.67 -6.21
CA GLY A 20 6.01 -8.11 -6.09
C GLY A 20 4.59 -8.44 -5.60
N ARG A 21 4.49 -9.10 -4.45
CA ARG A 21 3.20 -9.45 -3.82
C ARG A 21 2.60 -8.35 -2.94
N TYR A 22 3.31 -7.24 -2.76
CA TYR A 22 2.92 -6.15 -1.89
C TYR A 22 2.37 -4.98 -2.70
N VAL A 23 1.42 -4.26 -2.11
CA VAL A 23 0.98 -2.92 -2.53
C VAL A 23 1.39 -1.94 -1.44
N THR A 24 1.86 -0.77 -1.86
CA THR A 24 2.14 0.33 -0.94
C THR A 24 0.86 1.09 -0.65
N VAL A 25 0.57 1.34 0.63
CA VAL A 25 -0.60 2.09 1.10
C VAL A 25 -0.15 3.11 2.12
N ARG A 26 -0.65 4.34 2.05
CA ARG A 26 -0.28 5.40 2.98
C ARG A 26 -1.44 5.62 3.94
N ASP A 27 -1.16 5.53 5.23
CA ASP A 27 -2.18 5.83 6.22
C ASP A 27 -2.41 7.34 6.40
N THR A 28 -3.46 7.70 7.12
CA THR A 28 -3.80 9.10 7.44
C THR A 28 -2.75 9.82 8.29
N ASN A 29 -1.78 9.10 8.88
CA ASN A 29 -0.63 9.70 9.56
C ASN A 29 0.56 9.91 8.61
N GLY A 30 0.40 9.62 7.32
CA GLY A 30 1.43 9.73 6.30
C GLY A 30 2.43 8.55 6.28
N VAL A 31 2.22 7.51 7.08
CA VAL A 31 3.11 6.35 7.15
C VAL A 31 2.84 5.43 5.96
N LEU A 32 3.90 5.04 5.25
CA LEU A 32 3.82 4.12 4.12
C LEU A 32 3.94 2.67 4.60
N HIS A 33 2.96 1.85 4.25
CA HIS A 33 2.90 0.43 4.58
C HIS A 33 3.03 -0.41 3.30
N ALA A 34 3.80 -1.50 3.36
CA ALA A 34 3.78 -2.53 2.33
C ALA A 34 2.81 -3.63 2.76
N VAL A 35 1.64 -3.70 2.12
CA VAL A 35 0.56 -4.63 2.45
C VAL A 35 0.48 -5.71 1.38
N ALA A 36 0.61 -6.97 1.77
CA ALA A 36 0.29 -8.08 0.88
C ALA A 36 -1.23 -8.16 0.73
N ALA A 37 -1.75 -8.16 -0.50
CA ALA A 37 -3.20 -8.20 -0.73
C ALA A 37 -3.86 -9.42 -0.08
N SER A 38 -3.17 -10.56 -0.06
CA SER A 38 -3.62 -11.79 0.59
C SER A 38 -3.65 -11.73 2.13
N ALA A 39 -3.05 -10.71 2.75
CA ALA A 39 -3.02 -10.55 4.20
C ALA A 39 -4.17 -9.67 4.72
N VAL A 40 -4.88 -8.95 3.84
CA VAL A 40 -6.02 -8.11 4.23
C VAL A 40 -7.18 -9.02 4.62
N ALA A 41 -7.54 -9.02 5.91
CA ALA A 41 -8.58 -9.88 6.46
C ALA A 41 -9.98 -9.32 6.17
N ALA A 42 -10.13 -8.00 6.16
CA ALA A 42 -11.34 -7.31 5.77
C ALA A 42 -11.01 -5.90 5.29
N ILE A 43 -11.90 -5.32 4.49
CA ILE A 43 -11.85 -3.93 4.07
C ILE A 43 -13.28 -3.36 4.09
N CYS A 44 -13.44 -2.14 4.58
CA CYS A 44 -14.71 -1.41 4.53
C CYS A 44 -14.49 0.06 4.17
N GLU A 45 -15.58 0.71 3.76
CA GLU A 45 -15.62 2.15 3.54
C GLU A 45 -16.05 2.86 4.83
N THR A 46 -15.43 4.00 5.11
CA THR A 46 -15.72 4.92 6.21
C THR A 46 -15.94 6.33 5.65
N GLU A 47 -16.32 7.28 6.49
CA GLU A 47 -16.47 8.69 6.07
C GLU A 47 -15.14 9.30 5.57
N ASP A 48 -14.01 8.79 6.07
CA ASP A 48 -12.66 9.28 5.79
C ASP A 48 -11.91 8.45 4.70
N GLY A 49 -12.59 7.53 4.01
CA GLY A 49 -11.98 6.68 2.98
C GLY A 49 -12.14 5.19 3.28
N ALA A 50 -11.07 4.39 3.16
CA ALA A 50 -11.12 2.95 3.38
C ALA A 50 -10.34 2.52 4.62
N LEU A 51 -10.89 1.54 5.34
CA LEU A 51 -10.25 0.93 6.51
C LEU A 51 -9.87 -0.52 6.19
N LEU A 52 -8.58 -0.83 6.25
CA LEU A 52 -8.06 -2.18 6.07
C LEU A 52 -7.81 -2.83 7.44
N MET A 53 -8.34 -4.04 7.62
CA MET A 53 -8.00 -4.89 8.76
C MET A 53 -6.90 -5.87 8.38
N LEU A 54 -5.76 -5.76 9.05
CA LEU A 54 -4.62 -6.65 8.93
C LEU A 54 -4.64 -7.72 10.05
N PRO A 55 -3.85 -8.80 9.92
CA PRO A 55 -3.79 -9.84 10.93
C PRO A 55 -3.34 -9.27 12.29
N GLY A 56 -3.86 -9.85 13.38
CA GLY A 56 -3.63 -9.36 14.73
C GLY A 56 -4.48 -8.15 15.13
N GLY A 57 -5.52 -7.81 14.34
CA GLY A 57 -6.46 -6.72 14.65
C GLY A 57 -5.90 -5.32 14.36
N ARG A 58 -4.79 -5.23 13.63
CA ARG A 58 -4.23 -3.94 13.24
C ARG A 58 -5.08 -3.31 12.15
N MET A 59 -5.44 -2.05 12.34
CA MET A 59 -6.24 -1.27 11.40
C MET A 59 -5.37 -0.23 10.68
N VAL A 60 -5.61 -0.04 9.39
CA VAL A 60 -4.95 0.97 8.56
C VAL A 60 -6.03 1.76 7.83
N GLN A 61 -6.23 3.02 8.22
CA GLN A 61 -7.12 3.95 7.53
C GLN A 61 -6.35 4.62 6.40
N VAL A 62 -6.91 4.62 5.20
CA VAL A 62 -6.37 5.31 4.02
C VAL A 62 -7.41 6.31 3.49
N GLU A 63 -6.94 7.44 2.97
CA GLU A 63 -7.80 8.55 2.50
C GLU A 63 -8.50 8.26 1.16
N HIS A 64 -8.21 7.10 0.56
CA HIS A 64 -8.76 6.71 -0.74
C HIS A 64 -10.05 5.94 -0.59
N SER A 65 -10.94 6.09 -1.59
CA SER A 65 -12.19 5.33 -1.64
C SER A 65 -11.96 3.82 -1.63
N LEU A 66 -12.94 3.07 -1.11
CA LEU A 66 -12.88 1.60 -1.10
C LEU A 66 -12.61 1.03 -2.50
N ARG A 67 -13.26 1.59 -3.53
CA ARG A 67 -13.07 1.18 -4.93
C ARG A 67 -11.62 1.35 -5.39
N THR A 68 -11.00 2.49 -5.07
CA THR A 68 -9.60 2.77 -5.42
C THR A 68 -8.68 1.73 -4.78
N VAL A 69 -8.86 1.49 -3.48
CA VAL A 69 -8.02 0.53 -2.75
C VAL A 69 -8.20 -0.90 -3.26
N LEU A 70 -9.43 -1.32 -3.55
CA LEU A 70 -9.69 -2.62 -4.17
C LEU A 70 -8.96 -2.78 -5.50
N SER A 71 -8.94 -1.74 -6.34
CA SER A 71 -8.21 -1.79 -7.62
C SER A 71 -6.70 -1.97 -7.45
N TRP A 72 -6.13 -1.52 -6.33
CA TRP A 72 -4.73 -1.79 -6.00
C TRP A 72 -4.53 -3.22 -5.54
N LEU A 73 -5.45 -3.75 -4.74
CA LEU A 73 -5.38 -5.09 -4.15
C LEU A 73 -5.67 -6.20 -5.17
N GLU A 74 -6.37 -5.91 -6.26
CA GLU A 74 -6.65 -6.85 -7.35
C GLU A 74 -5.35 -7.58 -7.77
N VAL A 75 -5.27 -8.86 -7.41
CA VAL A 75 -4.25 -9.76 -7.94
C VAL A 75 -4.78 -10.21 -9.28
N GLY A 76 -4.09 -9.85 -10.36
CA GLY A 76 -4.50 -10.22 -11.71
C GLY A 76 -4.84 -11.71 -11.78
N VAL A 77 -6.13 -12.01 -11.96
CA VAL A 77 -6.59 -13.30 -12.43
C VAL A 77 -6.27 -13.30 -13.92
N ARG A 78 -5.10 -13.82 -14.27
CA ARG A 78 -4.75 -14.19 -15.64
C ARG A 78 -4.24 -15.61 -15.63
#